data_AF-A0A661SM11-F1
#
_entry.id   AF-A0A661SM11-F1
#
_cell.length_a   1.000
_cell.length_b   1.000
_cell.length_c   1.000
_cell.angle_alpha   90.00
_cell.angle_beta   90.00
_cell.angle_gamma   90.00
#
_symmetry.space_group_name_H-M   'P 1'
#
loop_
_entity.id
_entity.type
_entity.pdbx_description
1 polymer ?
#
loop_
_entity_poly.entity_id
_entity_poly.type
_entity_poly.pdbx_seq_one_letter_code
_entity_poly.pdbx_strand_id
1 'polypeptide(L)'
;MDEKAKAILNEYLINISNFYAMLAEWLKDKSLFCEEKDHNINEKASGEYTAKKLIVFKDAGNQIAEICPVGAWIIGASGRIDLIGDFDQQILIYLKTKTLTTVSSDEEKCDV
;
A
#
# COMPACT_ATOMS: atom_id res chain seq x y z
N MET A 1 -2.43 18.98 8.85
CA MET A 1 -2.91 17.58 8.67
C MET A 1 -3.51 17.13 9.99
N ASP A 2 -4.72 16.59 9.96
CA ASP A 2 -5.43 16.04 11.13
C ASP A 2 -4.69 14.81 11.71
N GLU A 3 -4.85 14.53 13.01
CA GLU A 3 -4.18 13.41 13.69
C GLU A 3 -4.59 12.05 13.12
N LYS A 4 -5.87 11.89 12.76
CA LYS A 4 -6.35 10.68 12.10
C LYS A 4 -5.69 10.49 10.73
N ALA A 5 -5.51 11.58 9.98
CA ALA A 5 -4.87 11.53 8.68
C ALA A 5 -3.39 11.16 8.79
N LYS A 6 -2.68 11.68 9.80
CA LYS A 6 -1.30 11.28 10.10
C LYS A 6 -1.20 9.79 10.45
N ALA A 7 -2.11 9.27 11.26
CA ALA A 7 -2.11 7.86 11.63
C ALA A 7 -2.29 6.94 10.41
N ILE A 8 -3.23 7.26 9.51
CA ILE A 8 -3.45 6.51 8.26
C ILE A 8 -2.20 6.56 7.36
N LEU A 9 -1.59 7.75 7.22
CA LEU A 9 -0.38 7.91 6.42
C LEU A 9 0.78 7.07 6.99
N ASN A 10 1.00 7.14 8.30
CA ASN A 10 2.06 6.39 8.97
C ASN A 10 1.86 4.87 8.81
N GLU A 11 0.62 4.39 8.99
CA GLU A 11 0.27 2.98 8.76
C GLU A 11 0.60 2.56 7.33
N TYR A 12 0.21 3.37 6.34
CA TYR A 12 0.50 3.09 4.93
C TYR A 12 1.99 3.03 4.63
N LEU A 13 2.79 3.98 5.12
CA LEU A 13 4.24 4.00 4.91
C LEU A 13 4.94 2.80 5.58
N ILE A 14 4.49 2.41 6.77
CA ILE A 14 4.98 1.21 7.47
C ILE A 14 4.64 -0.04 6.65
N ASN A 15 3.41 -0.15 6.14
CA ASN A 15 2.98 -1.29 5.33
C ASN A 15 3.81 -1.43 4.05
N ILE A 16 4.11 -0.31 3.37
CA ILE A 16 5.00 -0.32 2.20
C ILE A 16 6.39 -0.81 2.58
N SER A 17 6.99 -0.25 3.63
CA SER A 17 8.34 -0.62 4.07
C SER A 17 8.43 -2.11 4.42
N ASN A 18 7.43 -2.64 5.14
CA ASN A 18 7.35 -4.06 5.47
C ASN A 18 7.19 -4.92 4.21
N PHE A 19 6.32 -4.52 3.28
CA PHE A 19 6.13 -5.24 2.02
C PHE A 19 7.42 -5.27 1.19
N TYR A 20 8.17 -4.17 1.15
CA TYR A 20 9.45 -4.10 0.43
C TYR A 20 10.53 -4.95 1.09
N ALA A 21 10.59 -5.01 2.41
CA ALA A 21 11.49 -5.92 3.11
C ALA A 21 11.19 -7.39 2.78
N MET A 22 9.90 -7.77 2.76
CA MET A 22 9.47 -9.12 2.36
C MET A 22 9.80 -9.43 0.90
N LEU A 23 9.55 -8.48 -0.01
CA LEU A 23 9.89 -8.62 -1.42
C LEU A 23 11.38 -8.75 -1.64
N ALA A 24 12.19 -7.90 -1.00
CA ALA A 24 13.64 -7.95 -1.12
C ALA A 24 14.18 -9.32 -0.70
N GLU A 25 13.64 -9.92 0.37
CA GLU A 25 13.99 -11.28 0.77
C GLU A 25 13.58 -12.31 -0.30
N TRP A 26 12.35 -12.23 -0.79
CA TRP A 26 11.82 -13.16 -1.81
C TRP A 26 12.56 -13.07 -3.17
N LEU A 27 13.11 -11.90 -3.50
CA LEU A 27 13.84 -11.65 -4.75
C LEU A 27 15.28 -12.19 -4.72
N LYS A 28 15.91 -12.30 -3.53
CA LYS A 28 17.29 -12.83 -3.39
C LYS A 28 17.46 -14.20 -4.02
N ASP A 29 16.49 -15.09 -3.81
CA ASP A 29 16.50 -16.46 -4.33
C ASP A 29 16.31 -16.53 -5.85
N LYS A 30 15.98 -15.41 -6.50
CA LYS A 30 15.67 -15.33 -7.92
C LYS A 30 16.76 -14.65 -8.74
N SER A 31 17.87 -14.29 -8.11
CA SER A 31 18.93 -13.47 -8.72
C SER A 31 18.40 -12.14 -9.27
N LEU A 32 17.41 -11.57 -8.58
CA LEU A 32 16.86 -10.24 -8.89
C LEU A 32 17.36 -9.24 -7.85
N PHE A 33 17.56 -8.01 -8.28
CA PHE A 33 18.02 -6.90 -7.44
C PHE A 33 16.92 -5.85 -7.32
N CYS A 34 16.93 -5.08 -6.24
CA CYS A 34 15.99 -4.00 -6.07
C CYS A 34 16.64 -2.73 -5.53
N GLU A 35 16.11 -1.58 -5.93
CA GLU A 35 16.52 -0.24 -5.49
C GLU A 35 15.28 0.55 -5.06
N GLU A 36 15.36 1.25 -3.92
CA GLU A 36 14.31 2.18 -3.50
C GLU A 36 14.58 3.59 -4.02
N LYS A 37 13.55 4.25 -4.57
CA LYS A 37 13.61 5.65 -4.99
C LYS A 37 12.48 6.46 -4.39
N ASP A 38 12.72 7.75 -4.18
CA ASP A 38 11.66 8.66 -3.75
C ASP A 38 10.57 8.77 -4.81
N HIS A 39 9.32 8.76 -4.36
CA HIS A 39 8.13 8.91 -5.15
C HIS A 39 7.16 9.85 -4.42
N ASN A 40 6.85 10.99 -5.06
CA ASN A 40 5.94 11.97 -4.48
C ASN A 40 4.50 11.62 -4.82
N ILE A 41 3.66 11.59 -3.80
CA ILE A 41 2.23 11.32 -3.90
C ILE A 41 1.51 12.55 -3.40
N ASN A 42 0.48 12.98 -4.13
CA ASN A 42 -0.38 14.08 -3.74
C ASN A 42 -1.82 13.60 -3.58
N GLU A 43 -2.29 13.51 -2.35
CA GLU A 43 -3.66 13.12 -2.02
C GLU A 43 -4.40 14.28 -1.36
N LYS A 44 -5.69 14.44 -1.68
CA LYS A 44 -6.52 15.51 -1.10
C LYS A 44 -6.58 15.46 0.44
N ALA A 45 -6.44 14.27 1.04
CA ALA A 45 -6.59 14.06 2.48
C ALA A 45 -5.34 14.42 3.30
N SER A 46 -4.14 14.20 2.75
CA SER A 46 -2.85 14.42 3.41
C SER A 46 -2.05 15.59 2.85
N GLY A 47 -2.35 16.02 1.61
CA GLY A 47 -1.48 16.86 0.81
C GLY A 47 -0.39 16.03 0.13
N GLU A 48 0.75 16.66 -0.15
CA GLU A 48 1.91 16.01 -0.73
C GLU A 48 2.74 15.30 0.33
N TYR A 49 3.20 14.09 0.03
CA TYR A 49 4.14 13.33 0.84
C TYR A 49 5.03 12.44 -0.03
N THR A 50 6.17 12.04 0.51
CA THR A 50 7.11 11.14 -0.17
C THR A 50 6.95 9.73 0.37
N ALA A 51 6.81 8.77 -0.53
CA ALA A 51 6.95 7.35 -0.26
C ALA A 51 8.12 6.80 -1.10
N LYS A 52 8.57 5.59 -0.77
CA LYS A 52 9.56 4.90 -1.61
C LYS A 52 8.82 4.09 -2.66
N LYS A 53 9.24 4.17 -3.92
CA LYS A 53 8.95 3.15 -4.92
C LYS A 53 10.10 2.15 -5.00
N LEU A 54 9.79 0.89 -5.32
CA LEU A 54 10.79 -0.15 -5.48
C LEU A 54 11.00 -0.46 -6.96
N ILE A 55 12.22 -0.39 -7.45
CA ILE A 55 12.59 -0.76 -8.82
C ILE A 55 13.26 -2.13 -8.78
N VAL A 56 12.85 -3.04 -9.65
CA VAL A 56 13.37 -4.42 -9.72
C VAL A 56 14.18 -4.60 -11.00
N PHE A 57 15.36 -5.18 -10.86
CA PHE A 57 16.32 -5.41 -11.94
C PHE A 57 16.67 -6.89 -12.05
N LYS A 58 16.89 -7.36 -13.28
CA LYS A 58 17.39 -8.71 -13.57
C LYS A 58 18.92 -8.80 -13.55
N ASP A 59 19.58 -7.73 -13.94
CA ASP A 59 21.04 -7.58 -13.95
C ASP A 59 21.38 -6.07 -13.83
N ALA A 60 22.66 -5.73 -13.94
CA ALA A 60 23.12 -4.35 -13.84
C ALA A 60 22.57 -3.49 -15.00
N GLY A 61 21.43 -2.83 -14.75
CA GLY A 61 20.81 -1.86 -15.64
C GLY A 61 19.54 -2.33 -16.35
N ASN A 62 19.20 -3.62 -16.31
CA ASN A 62 17.96 -4.13 -16.89
C ASN A 62 16.81 -4.09 -15.88
N GLN A 63 16.12 -2.96 -15.82
CA GLN A 63 14.87 -2.81 -15.06
C GLN A 63 13.79 -3.66 -15.70
N ILE A 64 13.12 -4.50 -14.92
CA ILE A 64 12.05 -5.39 -15.38
C ILE A 64 10.68 -5.06 -14.78
N ALA A 65 10.67 -4.32 -13.67
CA ALA A 65 9.45 -3.88 -13.02
C ALA A 65 9.70 -2.70 -12.08
N GLU A 66 8.65 -1.95 -11.77
CA GLU A 66 8.60 -1.05 -10.63
C GLU A 66 7.33 -1.27 -9.82
N ILE A 67 7.43 -1.08 -8.51
CA ILE A 67 6.31 -1.13 -7.57
C ILE A 67 6.11 0.28 -7.05
N CYS A 68 5.05 0.92 -7.48
CA CYS A 68 4.77 2.33 -7.25
C CYS A 68 3.65 2.48 -6.21
N PRO A 69 3.92 3.12 -5.05
CA PRO A 69 2.87 3.45 -4.11
C PRO A 69 1.94 4.50 -4.73
N VAL A 70 0.63 4.30 -4.62
CA VAL A 70 -0.38 5.18 -5.25
C VAL A 70 -1.07 6.07 -4.24
N GLY A 71 -1.42 5.55 -3.06
CA GLY A 71 -2.13 6.32 -2.05
C GLY A 71 -2.58 5.51 -0.85
N ALA A 72 -2.75 6.20 0.29
CA ALA A 72 -3.21 5.60 1.53
C ALA A 72 -4.75 5.60 1.66
N TRP A 73 -5.46 6.53 0.98
CA TRP A 73 -6.91 6.70 1.13
C TRP A 73 -7.70 5.97 0.05
N ILE A 74 -7.70 4.64 0.14
CA ILE A 74 -8.43 3.76 -0.78
C ILE A 74 -9.74 3.27 -0.14
N ILE A 75 -10.84 3.35 -0.87
CA ILE A 75 -12.15 2.90 -0.38
C ILE A 75 -12.08 1.39 -0.09
N GLY A 76 -12.36 1.01 1.16
CA GLY A 76 -12.35 -0.40 1.60
C GLY A 76 -10.97 -1.00 1.86
N ALA A 77 -9.90 -0.21 1.80
CA ALA A 77 -8.52 -0.70 1.93
C ALA A 77 -7.62 0.24 2.74
N SER A 78 -6.50 -0.30 3.22
CA SER A 78 -5.39 0.37 3.91
C SER A 78 -4.24 0.65 2.94
N GLY A 79 -4.57 1.12 1.74
CA GLY A 79 -3.61 1.57 0.74
C GLY A 79 -3.60 0.76 -0.56
N ARG A 80 -2.99 1.35 -1.59
CA ARG A 80 -2.80 0.76 -2.92
C ARG A 80 -1.39 0.99 -3.40
N ILE A 81 -0.83 -0.04 -4.02
CA ILE A 81 0.41 0.04 -4.79
C ILE A 81 0.15 -0.61 -6.16
N ASP A 82 0.87 -0.16 -7.17
CA ASP A 82 0.80 -0.72 -8.51
C ASP A 82 2.13 -1.39 -8.86
N LEU A 83 2.08 -2.62 -9.34
CA LEU A 83 3.21 -3.31 -9.96
C LEU A 83 3.16 -3.05 -11.46
N ILE A 84 4.17 -2.38 -11.99
CA ILE A 84 4.27 -1.98 -13.39
C ILE A 84 5.44 -2.74 -13.99
N GLY A 85 5.17 -3.66 -14.94
CA GLY A 85 6.18 -4.31 -15.76
C GLY A 85 6.14 -3.79 -17.19
N ASP A 86 7.04 -4.29 -18.04
CA ASP A 86 7.14 -3.85 -19.44
C ASP A 86 5.88 -4.17 -20.28
N PHE A 87 5.13 -5.20 -19.90
CA PHE A 87 4.01 -5.71 -20.67
C PHE A 87 2.65 -5.42 -20.05
N ASP A 88 2.58 -5.29 -18.72
CA ASP A 88 1.31 -5.19 -18.01
C ASP A 88 1.50 -4.50 -16.64
N GLN A 89 0.37 -4.02 -16.10
CA GLN A 89 0.27 -3.42 -14.79
C GLN A 89 -0.73 -4.18 -13.93
N GLN A 90 -0.33 -4.48 -12.69
CA GLN A 90 -1.16 -5.16 -11.71
C GLN A 90 -1.40 -4.26 -10.49
N ILE A 91 -2.66 -4.12 -10.10
CA ILE A 91 -3.06 -3.29 -8.96
C ILE A 91 -3.10 -4.17 -7.71
N LEU A 92 -2.34 -3.78 -6.69
CA LEU A 92 -2.30 -4.47 -5.40
C LEU A 92 -2.92 -3.58 -4.32
N ILE A 93 -3.93 -4.12 -3.63
CA ILE A 93 -4.70 -3.41 -2.62
C ILE A 93 -4.53 -4.12 -1.28
N TYR A 94 -4.16 -3.36 -0.24
CA TYR A 94 -4.05 -3.92 1.09
C TYR A 94 -5.40 -3.84 1.81
N LEU A 95 -6.09 -4.97 1.93
CA LEU A 95 -7.45 -5.00 2.48
C LEU A 95 -7.46 -4.73 3.99
N LYS A 96 -8.44 -3.95 4.44
CA LYS A 96 -8.72 -3.81 5.87
C LYS A 96 -9.34 -5.12 6.36
N THR A 97 -8.73 -5.75 7.34
CA THR A 97 -9.39 -6.82 8.10
C THR A 97 -10.64 -6.23 8.75
N LYS A 98 -11.81 -6.75 8.37
CA LYS A 98 -13.06 -6.43 9.08
C LYS A 98 -12.95 -6.97 10.49
N THR A 99 -12.87 -6.09 11.49
CA THR A 99 -13.40 -6.43 12.81
C THR A 99 -14.92 -6.48 12.63
N LEU A 100 -15.51 -7.67 12.71
CA LEU A 100 -16.97 -7.79 12.80
C LEU A 100 -17.39 -7.12 14.11
N THR A 101 -17.85 -5.87 14.04
CA THR A 101 -18.56 -5.28 15.17
C THR A 101 -19.94 -5.93 15.18
N THR A 102 -20.17 -6.85 16.11
CA THR A 102 -21.51 -7.37 16.38
C THR A 102 -22.37 -6.18 16.77
N VAL A 103 -23.22 -5.71 15.87
CA VAL A 103 -24.28 -4.77 16.22
C VAL A 103 -25.30 -5.59 16.97
N SER A 104 -25.28 -5.52 18.30
CA SER A 104 -26.42 -5.93 19.10
C SER A 104 -27.55 -4.95 18.75
N SER A 105 -28.49 -5.41 17.94
CA SER A 105 -29.79 -4.75 17.81
C SER A 105 -30.44 -4.80 19.19
N ASP A 106 -30.46 -3.66 19.88
CA ASP A 106 -31.38 -3.49 21.00
C ASP A 106 -32.79 -3.68 20.45
N GLU A 107 -33.52 -4.63 21.02
CA GLU A 107 -34.90 -4.95 20.65
C GLU A 107 -35.76 -3.69 20.78
N GLU A 108 -36.14 -3.08 19.64
CA GLU A 108 -37.30 -2.20 19.60
C GLU A 108 -38.53 -3.07 19.89
N LYS A 109 -39.02 -2.97 21.14
CA LYS A 109 -40.37 -3.42 21.49
C LYS A 109 -41.36 -2.59 20.68
N CYS A 110 -41.92 -3.19 19.63
CA CYS A 110 -43.20 -2.76 19.10
C CYS A 110 -44.29 -3.25 20.07
N ASP A 111 -44.85 -2.33 20.85
CA ASP A 111 -46.10 -2.55 21.57
C ASP A 111 -47.24 -2.65 20.53
N VAL A 112 -47.97 -3.77 20.55
CA VAL A 112 -49.22 -4.01 19.78
C VAL A 112 -50.39 -4.04 20.75
#